data_AF-A0A7I8LJW2-F1
#
_entry.id   AF-A0A7I8LJW2-F1
#
_cell.length_a   1.000
_cell.length_b   1.000
_cell.length_c   1.000
_cell.angle_alpha   90.00
_cell.angle_beta   90.00
_cell.angle_gamma   90.00
#
_symmetry.space_group_name_H-M   'P 1'
#
loop_
_entity.id
_entity.type
_entity.pdbx_description
1 polymer ?
#
loop_
_entity_poly.entity_id
_entity_poly.type
_entity_poly.pdbx_seq_one_letter_code
_entity_poly.pdbx_strand_id
1 'polypeptide(L)' 'MVCASPTSSRRPKMSEVVVQLKECLESVASRDIPGSFSVQRSNSRYIGPIVFDPRTTPSAR' A
#
# COMPACT_ATOMS: atom_id res chain seq x y z
N MET A 1 15.73 0.42 4.97
CA MET A 1 14.37 0.80 4.51
C MET A 1 14.36 2.29 4.16
N VAL A 2 14.27 2.65 2.87
CA VAL A 2 14.35 4.05 2.43
C VAL A 2 13.04 4.81 2.74
N CYS A 3 11.88 4.16 2.58
CA CYS A 3 10.58 4.74 2.92
C CYS A 3 10.44 5.06 4.42
N ALA A 4 11.10 4.30 5.28
CA ALA A 4 11.09 4.49 6.73
C ALA A 4 12.24 5.39 7.22
N SER A 5 12.89 6.15 6.32
CA SER A 5 13.98 7.03 6.73
C SER A 5 13.50 8.08 7.74
N PRO A 6 14.24 8.35 8.83
CA PRO A 6 13.87 9.40 9.78
C PRO A 6 13.89 10.80 9.13
N THR A 7 14.67 10.99 8.07
CA THR A 7 14.74 12.24 7.31
C THR A 7 13.73 12.25 6.17
N SER A 8 12.83 13.25 6.18
CA SER A 8 11.77 13.39 5.17
C SER A 8 12.32 13.54 3.75
N SER A 9 13.40 14.31 3.58
CA SER A 9 14.07 14.52 2.28
C SER A 9 14.67 13.25 1.67
N ARG A 10 14.91 12.22 2.48
CA ARG A 10 15.46 10.93 2.05
C ARG A 10 14.36 9.91 1.73
N ARG A 11 13.11 10.21 2.08
CA ARG A 11 11.96 9.39 1.70
C ARG A 11 11.62 9.67 0.22
N PRO A 12 11.36 8.62 -0.57
CA PRO A 12 10.93 8.80 -1.94
C PRO A 12 9.54 9.46 -1.98
N LYS A 13 9.26 10.18 -3.07
CA LYS A 13 7.90 10.63 -3.36
C LYS A 13 7.02 9.42 -3.71
N MET A 14 5.71 9.55 -3.49
CA MET A 14 4.78 8.48 -3.89
C MET A 14 4.81 8.16 -5.38
N SER A 15 5.14 9.14 -6.24
CA SER A 15 5.37 8.88 -7.67
C SER A 15 6.45 7.82 -7.89
N GLU A 16 7.59 7.97 -7.21
CA GLU A 16 8.74 7.06 -7.31
C GLU A 16 8.39 5.67 -6.77
N VAL A 17 7.64 5.62 -5.67
CA VAL A 17 7.21 4.36 -5.06
C VAL A 17 6.25 3.62 -6.00
N VAL A 18 5.30 4.31 -6.62
CA VAL A 18 4.36 3.68 -7.56
C VAL A 18 5.09 3.16 -8.79
N VAL A 19 6.08 3.88 -9.32
CA VAL A 19 6.90 3.42 -10.46
C VAL A 19 7.64 2.14 -10.10
N GLN A 20 8.39 2.14 -8.99
CA GLN A 20 9.14 0.96 -8.54
C GLN A 20 8.24 -0.25 -8.28
N LEU A 21 7.07 -0.03 -7.67
CA LEU A 21 6.10 -1.10 -7.43
C LEU A 21 5.54 -1.68 -8.73
N LYS A 22 5.25 -0.85 -9.74
CA LYS A 22 4.79 -1.34 -11.05
C LYS A 22 5.85 -2.22 -11.71
N GLU A 23 7.10 -1.77 -11.74
CA GLU A 23 8.21 -2.53 -12.33
C GLU A 23 8.40 -3.89 -11.65
N CYS A 24 8.29 -3.93 -10.31
CA CYS A 24 8.31 -5.19 -9.57
C CYS A 24 7.14 -6.11 -9.92
N LEU A 25 5.92 -5.56 -10.02
CA LEU A 25 4.73 -6.33 -10.36
C LEU A 25 4.78 -6.87 -11.79
N GLU A 26 5.26 -6.09 -12.75
CA GLU A 26 5.46 -6.49 -14.15
C GLU A 26 6.52 -7.60 -14.26
N SER A 27 7.59 -7.49 -13.47
CA SER A 27 8.65 -8.52 -13.38
C SER A 27 8.15 -9.83 -12.80
N VAL A 28 7.18 -9.78 -11.86
CA VAL A 28 6.56 -10.97 -11.28
C VAL A 28 5.48 -11.53 -12.22
N ALA A 29 4.70 -10.70 -12.89
CA ALA A 29 3.66 -11.13 -13.82
C ALA A 29 4.22 -11.82 -15.07
N SER A 30 5.43 -11.44 -15.50
CA SER A 30 6.11 -12.07 -16.64
C SER A 30 6.73 -13.43 -16.29
N ARG A 31 6.85 -13.74 -15.01
CA ARG A 31 7.26 -15.06 -14.53
C ARG A 31 5.99 -15.83 -14.29
N ASP A 32 5.75 -16.87 -15.08
CA ASP A 32 4.66 -17.83 -14.87
C ASP A 32 4.95 -18.59 -13.56
N ILE A 33 4.70 -17.94 -12.42
CA ILE A 33 4.83 -18.53 -11.10
C ILE A 33 3.49 -19.21 -10.82
N PRO A 34 3.45 -20.55 -10.71
CA PRO A 34 2.23 -21.26 -10.35
C PRO A 34 1.85 -20.87 -8.92
N GLY A 35 0.84 -19.99 -8.80
CA GLY A 35 0.42 -19.39 -7.53
C GLY A 35 0.30 -17.86 -7.53
N SER A 36 0.48 -17.18 -8.67
CA SER A 36 0.28 -15.73 -8.76
C SER A 36 -1.12 -15.33 -8.29
N PHE A 37 -1.19 -14.54 -7.22
CA PHE A 37 -2.41 -13.84 -6.84
C PHE A 37 -2.78 -12.87 -7.96
N SER A 38 -3.82 -13.20 -8.71
CA SER A 38 -4.48 -12.27 -9.61
C SER A 38 -4.90 -11.06 -8.77
N VAL A 39 -4.20 -9.92 -8.93
CA VAL A 39 -4.69 -8.63 -8.44
C VAL A 39 -5.94 -8.34 -9.28
N GLN A 40 -7.08 -8.87 -8.84
CA GLN A 40 -8.36 -8.33 -9.26
C GLN A 40 -8.32 -6.88 -8.80
N ARG A 41 -8.28 -5.95 -9.76
CA ARG A 41 -8.47 -4.53 -9.54
C ARG A 41 -9.87 -4.34 -8.97
N SER A 42 -10.01 -4.58 -7.67
CA SER A 42 -11.26 -4.45 -6.97
C SER A 42 -11.50 -2.95 -6.85
N ASN A 43 -12.34 -2.44 -7.75
CA ASN A 43 -12.73 -1.05 -7.83
C ASN A 43 -13.69 -0.74 -6.66
N SER A 44 -13.19 -0.80 -5.42
CA SER A 44 -13.99 -0.51 -4.22
C SER A 44 -14.22 1.01 -4.12
N ARG A 45 -15.38 1.45 -4.63
CA ARG A 45 -15.85 2.84 -4.61
C ARG A 45 -16.55 3.22 -3.31
N TYR A 46 -15.97 2.89 -2.15
CA TYR A 46 -16.46 3.41 -0.88
C TYR A 46 -15.30 3.88 0.01
N ILE A 47 -14.81 5.09 -0.28
CA ILE A 47 -14.22 5.94 0.76
C ILE A 47 -15.38 6.74 1.35
N GLY A 48 -16.11 6.15 2.29
CA GLY A 48 -17.02 6.90 3.15
C GLY A 48 -16.20 7.77 4.14
N PRO A 49 -16.78 8.84 4.69
CA PRO A 49 -16.10 9.64 5.70
C PRO A 49 -15.76 8.75 6.89
N ILE A 50 -14.51 8.83 7.35
CA ILE A 50 -14.06 8.14 8.57
C ILE A 50 -14.82 8.78 9.73
N VAL A 51 -15.90 8.16 10.17
CA VAL A 51 -16.58 8.56 11.40
C VAL A 51 -15.72 8.02 12.54
N PHE A 52 -15.03 8.93 13.24
CA PHE A 52 -14.33 8.60 14.47
C PHE A 52 -15.40 8.34 15.55
N ASP A 53 -15.57 7.09 15.96
CA ASP A 53 -16.43 6.73 17.09
C ASP A 53 -15.57 6.69 18.37
N PRO A 54 -15.67 7.69 19.27
CA PRO A 54 -14.83 7.75 20.46
C PRO A 54 -15.14 6.65 21.48
N ARG A 55 -16.17 5.82 21.26
CA ARG A 55 -16.52 4.72 22.18
C ARG A 55 -15.72 3.44 21.95
N THR A 56 -14.96 3.32 20.87
CA THR A 56 -14.19 2.10 20.54
C THR A 56 -12.73 2.15 20.96
N THR A 57 -12.28 3.11 21.75
CA THR A 57 -10.94 3.06 22.35
C THR A 57 -10.89 1.97 23.42
N PRO A 58 -10.08 0.90 23.28
CA PRO A 58 -9.85 0.00 24.39
C PRO A 58 -9.15 0.79 25.51
N SER A 59 -9.79 0.84 26.66
CA SER A 59 -9.23 1.37 27.90
C SER A 59 -7.93 0.63 28.20
N ALA A 60 -6.79 1.33 28.13
CA ALA A 60 -5.52 0.80 28.57
C ALA A 60 -5.54 0.73 30.09
N ARG A 61 -5.63 -0.49 30.63
CA ARG A 61 -5.37 -0.78 32.04
C ARG A 61 -4.06 -1.54 32.15
#